data_AF-A0A2G6H0Y7-F1
#
_entry.id   AF-A0A2G6H0Y7-F1
#
_cell.length_a   1.000
_cell.length_b   1.000
_cell.length_c   1.000
_cell.angle_alpha   90.00
_cell.angle_beta   90.00
_cell.angle_gamma   90.00
#
_symmetry.space_group_name_H-M   'P 1'
#
loop_
_entity.id
_entity.type
_entity.pdbx_description
1 polymer ?
#
loop_
_entity_poly.entity_id
_entity_poly.type
_entity_poly.pdbx_seq_one_letter_code
_entity_poly.pdbx_strand_id
1 'polypeptide(L)'
;MQDERGNLCPLAMNQLRFELLGAARLAGVANGNQMGHDAFGDNTHPLFYGKAVAVLRSIPGEQGTAVLKVSCEAVPEATLKLEFR
;
A
#
# COMPACT_ATOMS: atom_id res chain seq x y z
N MET A 1 9.71 3.76 0.71
CA MET A 1 10.82 2.85 1.02
C MET A 1 11.90 3.60 1.79
N GLN A 2 12.42 3.01 2.85
CA GLN A 2 13.56 3.54 3.61
C GLN A 2 14.60 2.45 3.84
N ASP A 3 15.86 2.84 4.00
CA ASP A 3 16.93 1.95 4.48
C ASP A 3 16.87 1.77 6.01
N GLU A 4 17.76 0.95 6.55
CA GLU A 4 17.86 0.69 8.00
C GLU A 4 18.19 1.94 8.84
N ARG A 5 18.70 3.00 8.21
CA ARG A 5 19.02 4.28 8.85
C ARG A 5 17.87 5.29 8.70
N GLY A 6 16.75 4.89 8.09
CA GLY A 6 15.58 5.74 7.84
C GLY A 6 15.72 6.66 6.63
N ASN A 7 16.78 6.54 5.82
CA ASN A 7 16.94 7.35 4.62
C ASN A 7 15.96 6.87 3.55
N LEU A 8 15.34 7.80 2.84
CA LEU A 8 14.51 7.44 1.68
C LEU A 8 15.37 6.76 0.61
N CYS A 9 14.83 5.69 0.00
CA CYS A 9 15.45 5.00 -1.13
C CYS A 9 14.76 5.44 -2.43
N PRO A 10 15.18 6.55 -3.07
CA PRO A 10 14.47 7.14 -4.21
C PRO A 10 14.54 6.30 -5.48
N LEU A 11 15.38 5.26 -5.55
CA LEU A 11 15.49 4.37 -6.71
C LEU A 11 14.82 3.00 -6.49
N ALA A 12 14.16 2.79 -5.35
CA ALA A 12 13.50 1.53 -5.06
C ALA A 12 12.27 1.31 -5.97
N MET A 13 12.20 0.14 -6.60
CA MET A 13 11.14 -0.28 -7.54
C MET A 13 10.51 -1.62 -7.11
N ASN A 14 10.62 -1.98 -5.84
CA ASN A 14 10.15 -3.28 -5.31
C ASN A 14 8.64 -3.47 -5.54
N GLN A 15 8.24 -4.72 -5.82
CA GLN A 15 6.83 -5.10 -5.82
C GLN A 15 6.30 -5.11 -4.39
N LEU A 16 5.24 -4.34 -4.14
CA LEU A 16 4.53 -4.37 -2.86
C LEU A 16 3.34 -5.32 -2.92
N ARG A 17 3.02 -5.94 -1.80
CA ARG A 17 1.78 -6.67 -1.56
C ARG A 17 0.97 -5.99 -0.46
N PHE A 18 -0.34 -5.88 -0.67
CA PHE A 18 -1.27 -5.22 0.24
C PHE A 18 -2.28 -6.22 0.77
N GLU A 19 -2.48 -6.25 2.08
CA GLU A 19 -3.55 -7.00 2.73
C GLU A 19 -4.34 -6.03 3.61
N LEU A 20 -5.65 -5.96 3.41
CA LEU A 20 -6.53 -5.09 4.20
C LEU A 20 -7.66 -5.91 4.80
N LEU A 21 -7.83 -5.76 6.11
CA LEU A 21 -8.86 -6.43 6.89
C LEU A 21 -9.71 -5.39 7.64
N GLY A 22 -10.98 -5.70 7.90
CA GLY A 22 -11.88 -4.87 8.71
C GLY A 22 -12.72 -3.89 7.89
N ALA A 23 -13.05 -2.73 8.48
CA ALA A 23 -14.12 -1.82 8.04
C ALA A 23 -13.87 -1.05 6.72
N ALA A 24 -12.85 -1.43 5.95
CA ALA A 24 -12.50 -0.79 4.69
C ALA A 24 -11.98 -1.81 3.68
N ARG A 25 -12.09 -1.44 2.40
CA ARG A 25 -11.55 -2.20 1.26
C ARG A 25 -10.52 -1.37 0.50
N LEU A 26 -9.60 -2.07 -0.17
CA LEU A 26 -8.64 -1.44 -1.08
C LEU A 26 -9.43 -0.96 -2.31
N ALA A 27 -9.46 0.36 -2.54
CA ALA A 27 -10.12 0.95 -3.70
C ALA A 27 -9.18 1.01 -4.91
N GLY A 28 -7.89 1.14 -4.65
CA GLY A 28 -6.84 0.91 -5.63
C GLY A 28 -5.47 1.38 -5.17
N VAL A 29 -4.44 1.06 -5.93
CA VAL A 29 -3.05 1.46 -5.71
C VAL A 29 -2.47 2.07 -6.98
N ALA A 30 -1.68 3.12 -6.85
CA ALA A 30 -0.96 3.73 -7.96
C ALA A 30 0.43 4.20 -7.50
N ASN A 31 1.37 4.32 -8.45
CA ASN A 31 2.73 4.80 -8.18
C ASN A 31 3.15 6.02 -9.03
N GLY A 32 2.32 6.44 -9.99
CA GLY A 32 2.60 7.57 -10.88
C GLY A 32 3.52 7.25 -12.06
N ASN A 33 3.85 5.98 -12.32
CA ASN A 33 4.60 5.58 -13.50
C ASN A 33 3.71 5.64 -14.75
N GLN A 34 3.93 6.64 -15.60
CA GLN A 34 3.20 6.82 -16.87
C GLN A 34 3.37 5.67 -17.87
N MET A 35 4.43 4.86 -17.73
CA MET A 35 4.70 3.68 -18.57
C MET A 35 4.21 2.38 -17.94
N GLY A 36 3.64 2.43 -16.73
CA GLY A 36 3.15 1.26 -16.01
C GLY A 36 1.81 0.78 -16.54
N HIS A 37 1.64 -0.54 -16.62
CA HIS A 37 0.38 -1.19 -16.99
C HIS A 37 -0.18 -2.05 -15.85
N ASP A 38 0.35 -1.90 -14.64
CA ASP A 38 -0.11 -2.59 -13.44
C ASP A 38 -1.57 -2.23 -13.13
N ALA A 39 -2.38 -3.23 -12.79
CA ALA A 39 -3.77 -3.01 -12.44
C ALA A 39 -3.89 -2.16 -11.17
N PHE A 40 -4.75 -1.15 -11.21
CA PHE A 40 -5.00 -0.32 -10.02
C PHE A 40 -5.80 -1.06 -8.94
N GLY A 41 -6.63 -2.03 -9.33
CA GLY A 41 -7.55 -2.71 -8.41
C GLY A 41 -6.99 -3.93 -7.70
N ASP A 42 -5.78 -4.37 -8.04
CA ASP A 42 -5.18 -5.58 -7.49
C ASP A 42 -4.50 -5.31 -6.13
N ASN A 43 -4.13 -6.40 -5.46
CA ASN A 43 -3.46 -6.36 -4.16
C ASN A 43 -1.93 -6.34 -4.26
N THR A 44 -1.37 -6.10 -5.45
CA THR A 44 0.06 -5.89 -5.66
C THR A 44 0.31 -4.69 -6.56
N HIS A 45 1.38 -3.94 -6.31
CA HIS A 45 1.77 -2.82 -7.16
C HIS A 45 3.25 -2.48 -6.94
N PRO A 46 4.02 -2.18 -8.01
CA PRO A 46 5.41 -1.81 -7.85
C PRO A 46 5.53 -0.41 -7.25
N LEU A 47 6.60 -0.18 -6.50
CA LEU A 47 7.07 1.17 -6.22
C LEU A 47 7.50 1.84 -7.52
N PHE A 48 7.35 3.16 -7.58
CA PHE A 48 8.01 4.00 -8.56
C PHE A 48 8.80 5.08 -7.82
N TYR A 49 10.11 5.07 -8.00
CA TYR A 49 11.05 5.94 -7.30
C TYR A 49 10.85 5.97 -5.77
N GLY A 50 10.69 4.78 -5.19
CA GLY A 50 10.59 4.57 -3.75
C GLY A 50 9.23 4.81 -3.14
N LYS A 51 8.19 5.11 -3.94
CA LYS A 51 6.83 5.41 -3.45
C LYS A 51 5.73 4.71 -4.25
N ALA A 52 4.61 4.49 -3.56
CA ALA A 52 3.30 4.13 -4.10
C ALA A 52 2.24 4.68 -3.14
N VAL A 53 1.01 4.82 -3.62
CA VAL A 53 -0.15 5.33 -2.86
C VAL A 53 -1.27 4.32 -2.94
N ALA A 54 -1.75 3.87 -1.79
CA ALA A 54 -2.94 3.04 -1.66
C ALA A 54 -4.13 3.90 -1.22
N VAL A 55 -5.25 3.76 -1.92
CA VAL A 55 -6.52 4.41 -1.58
C VAL A 55 -7.41 3.40 -0.90
N LEU A 56 -7.80 3.69 0.33
CA LEU A 56 -8.75 2.88 1.10
C LEU A 56 -10.13 3.51 1.07
N ARG A 57 -11.16 2.68 1.00
CA ARG A 57 -12.57 3.11 1.02
C ARG A 57 -13.32 2.35 2.09
N SER A 58 -14.09 3.05 2.91
CA SER A 58 -14.99 2.41 3.88
C SER A 58 -15.98 1.48 3.19
N ILE A 59 -16.37 0.42 3.90
CA ILE A 59 -17.44 -0.47 3.44
C ILE A 59 -18.77 0.08 3.98
N PRO A 60 -19.79 0.33 3.12
CA PRO A 60 -21.07 0.86 3.59
C PRO A 60 -21.71 -0.02 4.66
N GLY A 61 -22.07 0.59 5.80
CA GLY A 61 -22.67 -0.12 6.93
C GLY A 61 -21.67 -0.74 7.91
N GLU A 62 -20.36 -0.72 7.60
CA GLU A 62 -19.30 -1.15 8.52
C GLU A 62 -18.65 0.06 9.19
N GLN A 63 -18.36 -0.06 10.48
CA GLN A 63 -17.65 0.92 11.30
C GLN A 63 -16.57 0.21 12.11
N GLY A 64 -15.57 0.97 12.56
CA GLY A 64 -14.48 0.49 13.41
C GLY A 64 -13.16 0.40 12.66
N THR A 65 -12.29 -0.49 13.14
CA THR A 65 -10.90 -0.54 12.68
C THR A 65 -10.77 -1.26 11.33
N ALA A 66 -9.94 -0.72 10.45
CA ALA A 66 -9.31 -1.44 9.35
C ALA A 66 -7.79 -1.52 9.56
N VAL A 67 -7.21 -2.67 9.20
CA VAL A 67 -5.78 -2.95 9.35
C VAL A 67 -5.17 -3.21 7.98
N LEU A 68 -4.32 -2.28 7.53
CA LEU A 68 -3.54 -2.41 6.30
C LEU A 68 -2.17 -2.97 6.63
N LYS A 69 -1.81 -4.09 5.99
CA LYS A 69 -0.46 -4.64 5.99
C LYS A 69 0.15 -4.48 4.60
N VAL A 70 1.41 -4.07 4.56
CA VAL A 70 2.17 -3.89 3.32
C VAL A 70 3.50 -4.60 3.46
N SER A 71 3.78 -5.53 2.54
CA SER A 71 5.01 -6.32 2.55
C SER A 71 5.71 -6.31 1.19
N CYS A 72 7.02 -6.55 1.21
CA CYS A 72 7.81 -6.89 0.03
C CYS A 72 8.99 -7.77 0.46
N GLU A 73 9.68 -8.39 -0.49
CA GLU A 73 10.77 -9.33 -0.18
C GLU A 73 11.98 -8.68 0.50
N ALA A 74 12.21 -7.39 0.26
CA ALA A 74 13.44 -6.71 0.66
C ALA A 74 13.41 -6.11 2.07
N VAL A 75 12.23 -5.90 2.67
CA VAL A 75 12.08 -5.26 3.99
C VAL A 75 10.98 -5.91 4.83
N PRO A 76 11.04 -5.77 6.16
CA PRO A 76 9.97 -6.23 7.03
C PRO A 76 8.61 -5.61 6.67
N GLU A 77 7.53 -6.35 6.96
CA GLU A 77 6.16 -5.89 6.78
C GLU A 77 5.86 -4.63 7.62
N ALA A 78 5.18 -3.67 7.02
CA ALA A 78 4.61 -2.52 7.69
C ALA A 78 3.11 -2.72 7.94
N THR A 79 2.64 -2.36 9.14
CA THR A 79 1.21 -2.42 9.50
C THR A 79 0.70 -1.04 9.90
N LEU A 80 -0.48 -0.67 9.39
CA LEU A 80 -1.18 0.56 9.73
C LEU A 80 -2.62 0.23 10.17
N LYS A 81 -3.04 0.78 11.30
CA LYS A 81 -4.44 0.68 11.80
C LYS A 81 -5.14 2.02 11.61
N LEU A 82 -6.37 1.97 11.09
CA LEU A 82 -7.19 3.15 10.79
C LEU A 82 -8.59 2.94 11.35
N GLU A 83 -9.19 3.98 11.92
CA GLU A 83 -10.57 3.94 12.41
C GLU A 83 -11.51 4.58 11.38
N PHE A 84 -12.56 3.86 11.00
CA PHE A 84 -13.63 4.32 10.11
C PHE A 84 -14.91 4.51 10.93
N ARG A 85 -15.58 5.64 10.72
CA ARG A 85 -16.79 6.06 11.46
C ARG A 85 -17.88 6.46 10.48
#